data_AF-A0A966L1B0-F1
#
_entry.id   AF-A0A966L1B0-F1
#
_cell.length_a   1.000
_cell.length_b   1.000
_cell.length_c   1.000
_cell.angle_alpha   90.00
_cell.angle_beta   90.00
_cell.angle_gamma   90.00
#
_symmetry.space_group_name_H-M   'P 1'
#
loop_
_entity.id
_entity.type
_entity.pdbx_description
1 polymer ?
#
loop_
_entity_poly.entity_id
_entity_poly.type
_entity_poly.pdbx_seq_one_letter_code
_entity_poly.pdbx_strand_id
1 'polypeptide(L)'
;SNNPYRIYPHEWSITSQKRNGKTIISYAILPEFIHQPGDTTIGPFCHEFGHILGAIDLYDLDGLSYFKYDGEKSYGLGKWSIMAYGTWGTKEKYGDSPSDFDAWHKVKFGWINPITITESMDSVSIPAIETEGGKIYKFVSPTNPKEYFLVENRQKIDFNSSLPGSGLLIYHIDESMNSNNYAWYPDKTNDDKHNFIALIQADNLWNLEKYKNYGDAGDPFPGITNNRDFGNNTSPNNLFYDGKSSNFEIKNITNSGTTMTCDFIINNLTAISDDKYSGENTKILDNIQEVNSNIQEIDTNTQEDNKNIIDISRLSE
;
A
#
# COMPACT_ATOMS: atom_id res chain seq x y z
N SER A 1 13.45 -22.19 19.59
CA SER A 1 13.83 -23.00 20.77
C SER A 1 13.49 -22.23 22.04
N ASN A 2 12.62 -22.74 22.91
CA ASN A 2 12.16 -22.05 24.14
C ASN A 2 13.16 -22.17 25.31
N ASN A 3 14.41 -21.77 25.10
CA ASN A 3 15.36 -21.62 26.21
C ASN A 3 15.22 -20.20 26.77
N PRO A 4 14.75 -20.01 28.01
CA PRO A 4 14.52 -18.68 28.60
C PRO A 4 15.81 -17.89 28.89
N TYR A 5 16.99 -18.50 28.71
CA TYR A 5 18.29 -17.85 28.85
C TYR A 5 18.86 -17.33 27.52
N ARG A 6 18.12 -17.43 26.42
CA ARG A 6 18.53 -16.89 25.11
C ARG A 6 17.80 -15.57 24.86
N ILE A 7 18.54 -14.57 24.43
CA ILE A 7 17.99 -13.30 23.94
C ILE A 7 17.65 -13.50 22.46
N TYR A 8 16.40 -13.23 22.08
CA TYR A 8 16.02 -13.21 20.67
C TYR A 8 16.66 -12.01 19.97
N PRO A 9 17.04 -12.10 18.69
CA PRO A 9 17.35 -10.91 17.91
C PRO A 9 16.19 -9.93 18.00
N HIS A 10 16.50 -8.66 18.29
CA HIS A 10 15.51 -7.58 18.29
C HIS A 10 16.19 -6.21 18.25
N GLU A 11 15.48 -5.25 17.67
CA GLU A 11 15.65 -3.82 17.86
C GLU A 11 14.69 -3.33 18.95
N TRP A 12 15.15 -2.38 19.77
CA TRP A 12 14.27 -1.75 20.76
C TRP A 12 14.69 -0.33 21.10
N SER A 13 13.68 0.51 21.32
CA SER A 13 13.85 1.86 21.86
C SER A 13 13.99 1.86 23.37
N ILE A 14 15.02 2.51 23.90
CA ILE A 14 15.29 2.64 25.34
C ILE A 14 15.06 4.07 25.82
N THR A 15 14.81 4.22 27.12
CA THR A 15 14.90 5.53 27.77
C THR A 15 16.29 6.12 27.52
N SER A 16 16.33 7.31 26.91
CA SER A 16 17.56 7.90 26.38
C SER A 16 18.70 7.88 27.41
N GLN A 17 19.81 7.24 27.04
CA GLN A 17 21.00 7.19 27.88
C GLN A 17 22.06 8.15 27.33
N LYS A 18 22.63 9.00 28.20
CA LYS A 18 23.83 9.77 27.86
C LYS A 18 25.08 8.98 28.25
N ARG A 19 25.99 8.77 27.30
CA ARG A 19 27.30 8.15 27.49
C ARG A 19 28.33 8.89 26.64
N ASN A 20 29.41 9.36 27.26
CA ASN A 20 30.51 10.07 26.58
C ASN A 20 30.04 11.20 25.63
N GLY A 21 29.06 12.01 26.09
CA GLY A 21 28.52 13.12 25.31
C GLY A 21 27.56 12.73 24.17
N LYS A 22 27.33 11.42 23.93
CA LYS A 22 26.37 10.92 22.95
C LYS A 22 25.08 10.47 23.63
N THR A 23 23.96 10.60 22.93
CA THR A 23 22.65 10.11 23.35
C THR A 23 22.37 8.80 22.62
N ILE A 24 22.05 7.75 23.39
CA ILE A 24 21.66 6.44 22.90
C ILE A 24 20.16 6.29 23.16
N ILE A 25 19.37 6.08 22.10
CA ILE A 25 17.90 5.97 22.17
C ILE A 25 17.38 4.61 21.69
N SER A 26 18.19 3.84 20.98
CA SER A 26 17.85 2.52 20.46
C SER A 26 19.08 1.61 20.44
N TYR A 27 18.83 0.30 20.34
CA TYR A 27 19.85 -0.72 20.15
C TYR A 27 19.29 -1.88 19.33
N ALA A 28 20.17 -2.65 18.70
CA ALA A 28 19.87 -3.99 18.21
C ALA A 28 20.79 -4.99 18.89
N ILE A 29 20.25 -6.13 19.31
CA ILE A 29 21.03 -7.27 19.82
C ILE A 29 20.88 -8.41 18.84
N LEU A 30 22.01 -9.03 18.47
CA LEU A 30 22.04 -10.19 17.59
C LEU A 30 22.84 -11.33 18.26
N PRO A 31 22.38 -12.58 18.15
CA PRO A 31 23.08 -13.71 18.73
C PRO A 31 24.31 -14.10 17.92
N GLU A 32 25.35 -14.57 18.60
CA GLU A 32 26.54 -15.16 17.96
C GLU A 32 26.19 -16.43 17.17
N PHE A 33 25.19 -17.20 17.64
CA PHE A 33 24.65 -18.40 17.00
C PHE A 33 23.17 -18.63 17.37
N ILE A 34 22.41 -19.27 16.49
CA ILE A 34 20.99 -19.58 16.62
C ILE A 34 20.79 -20.88 17.43
N HIS A 35 21.50 -21.95 17.07
CA HIS A 35 21.43 -23.27 17.72
C HIS A 35 22.82 -23.77 18.17
N GLN A 36 23.83 -23.64 17.33
CA GLN A 36 25.22 -24.07 17.55
C GLN A 36 26.22 -23.07 16.95
N PRO A 37 27.43 -22.92 17.53
CA PRO A 37 28.44 -22.00 17.01
C PRO A 37 28.63 -22.10 15.48
N GLY A 38 28.54 -20.96 14.80
CA GLY A 38 28.71 -20.85 13.34
C GLY A 38 27.45 -21.07 12.49
N ASP A 39 26.26 -21.16 13.09
CA ASP A 39 24.99 -21.32 12.37
C ASP A 39 24.18 -20.03 12.17
N THR A 40 24.66 -18.89 12.70
CA THR A 40 24.08 -17.59 12.33
C THR A 40 24.49 -17.23 10.91
N THR A 41 23.52 -16.73 10.16
CA THR A 41 23.67 -16.23 8.79
C THR A 41 23.34 -14.73 8.73
N ILE A 42 23.50 -14.14 7.54
CA ILE A 42 23.33 -12.68 7.36
C ILE A 42 21.87 -12.22 7.47
N GLY A 43 20.90 -13.09 7.24
CA GLY A 43 19.46 -12.77 7.25
C GLY A 43 19.01 -12.00 8.48
N PRO A 44 19.12 -12.54 9.71
CA PRO A 44 18.75 -11.83 10.93
C PRO A 44 19.47 -10.49 11.09
N PHE A 45 20.76 -10.40 10.74
CA PHE A 45 21.49 -9.13 10.75
C PHE A 45 20.85 -8.09 9.84
N CYS A 46 20.51 -8.45 8.62
CA CYS A 46 19.87 -7.55 7.66
C CYS A 46 18.46 -7.14 8.11
N HIS A 47 17.68 -8.04 8.73
CA HIS A 47 16.36 -7.74 9.27
C HIS A 47 16.43 -6.70 10.39
N GLU A 48 17.29 -6.92 11.40
CA GLU A 48 17.47 -5.96 12.50
C GLU A 48 18.07 -4.63 12.03
N PHE A 49 18.98 -4.68 11.05
CA PHE A 49 19.49 -3.47 10.42
C PHE A 49 18.38 -2.70 9.70
N GLY A 50 17.40 -3.39 9.11
CA GLY A 50 16.17 -2.79 8.58
C GLY A 50 15.44 -1.97 9.63
N HIS A 51 15.25 -2.48 10.85
CA HIS A 51 14.64 -1.71 11.94
C HIS A 51 15.47 -0.48 12.33
N ILE A 52 16.80 -0.57 12.32
CA ILE A 52 17.68 0.59 12.54
C ILE A 52 17.44 1.69 11.49
N LEU A 53 17.15 1.30 10.23
CA LEU A 53 16.78 2.22 9.16
C LEU A 53 15.33 2.73 9.26
N GLY A 54 14.53 2.15 10.16
CA GLY A 54 13.13 2.50 10.40
C GLY A 54 12.12 1.59 9.70
N ALA A 55 12.49 0.38 9.28
CA ALA A 55 11.53 -0.62 8.81
C ALA A 55 10.60 -1.10 9.92
N ILE A 56 9.42 -1.58 9.52
CA ILE A 56 8.46 -2.25 10.40
C ILE A 56 8.37 -3.72 10.04
N ASP A 57 8.01 -4.57 11.01
CA ASP A 57 7.69 -5.96 10.75
C ASP A 57 6.46 -6.09 9.87
N LEU A 58 6.56 -6.95 8.85
CA LEU A 58 5.52 -7.24 7.87
C LEU A 58 5.06 -8.70 7.91
N TYR A 59 5.42 -9.44 8.95
CA TYR A 59 4.77 -10.70 9.33
C TYR A 59 3.73 -10.44 10.43
N ASP A 60 2.84 -11.40 10.61
CA ASP A 60 1.82 -11.36 11.66
C ASP A 60 2.39 -11.69 13.04
N LEU A 61 2.21 -10.77 13.98
CA LEU A 61 2.66 -10.86 15.36
C LEU A 61 1.67 -11.55 16.29
N ASP A 62 0.45 -11.91 15.84
CA ASP A 62 -0.59 -12.55 16.66
C ASP A 62 -0.18 -13.89 17.26
N GLY A 63 0.80 -14.54 16.65
CA GLY A 63 1.42 -15.75 17.18
C GLY A 63 2.32 -15.52 18.39
N LEU A 64 2.66 -14.28 18.74
CA LEU A 64 3.56 -13.93 19.84
C LEU A 64 2.74 -13.61 21.09
N SER A 65 3.04 -14.31 22.19
CA SER A 65 2.26 -14.26 23.44
C SER A 65 2.08 -12.87 24.06
N TYR A 66 2.87 -11.90 23.62
CA TYR A 66 2.86 -10.51 24.11
C TYR A 66 2.04 -9.56 23.23
N PHE A 67 1.80 -9.93 21.96
CA PHE A 67 1.10 -9.12 20.96
C PHE A 67 -0.04 -9.95 20.40
N LYS A 68 -1.21 -9.86 21.03
CA LYS A 68 -2.41 -10.53 20.53
C LYS A 68 -3.39 -9.49 20.00
N TYR A 69 -3.48 -9.41 18.68
CA TYR A 69 -4.38 -8.56 17.91
C TYR A 69 -5.68 -9.32 17.59
N ASP A 70 -6.00 -9.59 16.32
CA ASP A 70 -7.29 -10.17 15.94
C ASP A 70 -7.43 -11.67 16.29
N GLY A 71 -6.32 -12.31 16.65
CA GLY A 71 -6.27 -13.69 17.10
C GLY A 71 -6.21 -14.71 15.96
N GLU A 72 -6.10 -14.24 14.72
CA GLU A 72 -5.84 -15.06 13.55
C GLU A 72 -4.33 -15.08 13.26
N LYS A 73 -3.91 -15.81 12.25
CA LYS A 73 -2.52 -15.81 11.81
C LYS A 73 -2.48 -15.59 10.33
N SER A 74 -1.45 -14.91 9.87
CA SER A 74 -1.05 -14.83 8.48
C SER A 74 0.47 -14.87 8.36
N TYR A 75 0.96 -15.02 7.14
CA TYR A 75 2.39 -14.90 6.85
C TYR A 75 2.79 -13.46 6.50
N GLY A 76 1.85 -12.51 6.53
CA GLY A 76 2.05 -11.14 6.08
C GLY A 76 2.61 -11.12 4.65
N LEU A 77 3.79 -10.53 4.43
CA LEU A 77 4.44 -10.58 3.10
C LEU A 77 5.23 -11.87 2.80
N GLY A 78 5.22 -12.86 3.70
CA GLY A 78 5.88 -14.14 3.47
C GLY A 78 7.37 -13.97 3.10
N LYS A 79 7.84 -14.70 2.10
CA LYS A 79 9.22 -14.64 1.61
C LYS A 79 9.49 -13.44 0.69
N TRP A 80 8.52 -12.57 0.43
CA TRP A 80 8.66 -11.46 -0.52
C TRP A 80 9.30 -10.20 0.08
N SER A 81 9.46 -10.14 1.40
CA SER A 81 10.17 -9.06 2.09
C SER A 81 11.08 -9.60 3.17
N ILE A 82 12.26 -8.99 3.32
CA ILE A 82 13.14 -9.23 4.47
C ILE A 82 12.47 -8.89 5.79
N MET A 83 11.54 -7.93 5.81
CA MET A 83 10.79 -7.57 7.01
C MET A 83 9.67 -8.56 7.35
N ALA A 84 9.58 -9.65 6.59
CA ALA A 84 8.71 -10.80 6.82
C ALA A 84 9.57 -12.07 6.91
N TYR A 85 9.08 -13.18 6.36
CA TYR A 85 9.80 -14.46 6.34
C TYR A 85 10.92 -14.53 5.29
N GLY A 86 11.13 -13.46 4.50
CA GLY A 86 12.25 -13.34 3.56
C GLY A 86 13.62 -13.30 4.25
N THR A 87 13.68 -12.96 5.55
CA THR A 87 14.88 -13.08 6.41
C THR A 87 15.56 -14.43 6.30
N TRP A 88 14.78 -15.50 6.09
CA TRP A 88 15.26 -16.88 6.08
C TRP A 88 15.50 -17.46 4.69
N GLY A 89 15.62 -16.60 3.68
CA GLY A 89 16.01 -17.01 2.33
C GLY A 89 17.31 -17.83 2.34
N THR A 90 17.33 -18.90 1.54
CA THR A 90 18.35 -19.96 1.62
C THR A 90 18.90 -20.27 0.24
N LYS A 91 20.23 -20.20 0.10
CA LYS A 91 20.98 -20.70 -1.04
C LYS A 91 21.80 -21.93 -0.65
N GLU A 92 22.56 -21.85 0.44
CA GLU A 92 23.34 -22.97 0.98
C GLU A 92 22.93 -23.29 2.43
N LYS A 93 22.70 -22.26 3.25
CA LYS A 93 22.35 -22.33 4.66
C LYS A 93 21.12 -21.47 4.97
N TYR A 94 20.35 -21.88 5.96
CA TYR A 94 19.12 -21.18 6.32
C TYR A 94 19.37 -19.71 6.68
N GLY A 95 18.82 -18.77 5.91
CA GLY A 95 19.00 -17.34 6.10
C GLY A 95 20.30 -16.75 5.54
N ASP A 96 21.05 -17.47 4.69
CA ASP A 96 22.27 -16.94 4.06
C ASP A 96 22.01 -16.10 2.80
N SER A 97 20.79 -16.15 2.27
CA SER A 97 20.36 -15.44 1.07
C SER A 97 18.99 -14.81 1.30
N PRO A 98 18.86 -13.87 2.27
CA PRO A 98 17.61 -13.20 2.55
C PRO A 98 17.06 -12.49 1.32
N SER A 99 15.74 -12.41 1.21
CA SER A 99 15.08 -11.58 0.19
C SER A 99 15.40 -10.11 0.41
N ASP A 100 15.30 -9.29 -0.64
CA ASP A 100 15.33 -7.83 -0.48
C ASP A 100 14.10 -7.30 0.27
N PHE A 101 14.16 -6.03 0.66
CA PHE A 101 13.01 -5.25 1.08
C PHE A 101 11.90 -5.22 0.02
N ASP A 102 10.65 -5.13 0.45
CA ASP A 102 9.50 -4.84 -0.41
C ASP A 102 9.57 -3.43 -1.02
N ALA A 103 8.74 -3.19 -2.03
CA ALA A 103 8.67 -1.91 -2.74
C ALA A 103 8.43 -0.73 -1.80
N TRP A 104 7.58 -0.88 -0.78
CA TRP A 104 7.27 0.22 0.14
C TRP A 104 8.48 0.63 0.97
N HIS A 105 9.22 -0.32 1.54
CA HIS A 105 10.44 -0.02 2.28
C HIS A 105 11.54 0.58 1.38
N LYS A 106 11.70 0.12 0.14
CA LYS A 106 12.63 0.73 -0.84
C LYS A 106 12.29 2.21 -1.12
N VAL A 107 11.00 2.52 -1.22
CA VAL A 107 10.50 3.91 -1.37
C VAL A 107 10.72 4.71 -0.08
N LYS A 108 10.36 4.16 1.08
CA LYS A 108 10.53 4.80 2.39
C LYS A 108 11.97 5.21 2.67
N PHE A 109 12.92 4.34 2.33
CA PHE A 109 14.35 4.61 2.52
C PHE A 109 14.94 5.56 1.46
N GLY A 110 14.15 5.94 0.45
CA GLY A 110 14.62 6.78 -0.65
C GLY A 110 15.60 6.09 -1.59
N TRP A 111 15.67 4.76 -1.57
CA TRP A 111 16.52 4.00 -2.49
C TRP A 111 15.97 4.03 -3.92
N ILE A 112 14.64 4.06 -4.04
CA ILE A 112 13.95 4.18 -5.33
C ILE A 112 12.83 5.20 -5.19
N ASN A 113 12.84 6.22 -6.04
CA ASN A 113 11.75 7.18 -6.12
C ASN A 113 10.66 6.62 -7.04
N PRO A 114 9.41 6.42 -6.56
CA PRO A 114 8.38 5.78 -7.36
C PRO A 114 7.87 6.73 -8.46
N ILE A 115 7.49 6.16 -9.60
CA ILE A 115 6.86 6.88 -10.70
C ILE A 115 5.35 6.81 -10.52
N THR A 116 4.73 7.92 -10.14
CA THR A 116 3.27 8.01 -10.03
C THR A 116 2.64 7.99 -11.42
N ILE A 117 1.69 7.09 -11.63
CA ILE A 117 0.93 6.98 -12.88
C ILE A 117 -0.37 7.76 -12.77
N THR A 118 -0.55 8.73 -13.67
CA THR A 118 -1.74 9.59 -13.74
C THR A 118 -2.43 9.55 -15.10
N GLU A 119 -1.83 8.90 -16.09
CA GLU A 119 -2.35 8.75 -17.44
C GLU A 119 -2.06 7.34 -17.98
N SER A 120 -2.85 6.91 -18.95
CA SER A 120 -2.66 5.61 -19.59
C SER A 120 -1.36 5.59 -20.41
N MET A 121 -0.65 4.47 -20.38
CA MET A 121 0.57 4.24 -21.14
C MET A 121 0.62 2.79 -21.63
N ASP A 122 0.98 2.62 -22.89
CA ASP A 122 1.14 1.29 -23.49
C ASP A 122 2.59 0.81 -23.38
N SER A 123 2.76 -0.50 -23.20
CA SER A 123 4.06 -1.19 -23.24
C SER A 123 5.12 -0.57 -22.32
N VAL A 124 4.72 -0.19 -21.10
CA VAL A 124 5.60 0.38 -20.08
C VAL A 124 6.69 -0.62 -19.74
N SER A 125 7.96 -0.22 -19.92
CA SER A 125 9.12 -1.06 -19.57
C SER A 125 9.37 -1.06 -18.07
N ILE A 126 9.39 -2.26 -17.47
CA ILE A 126 9.61 -2.50 -16.04
C ILE A 126 10.87 -3.38 -15.89
N PRO A 127 12.07 -2.78 -15.81
CA PRO A 127 13.29 -3.51 -15.50
C PRO A 127 13.21 -4.13 -14.11
N ALA A 128 13.86 -5.29 -13.96
CA ALA A 128 13.93 -5.98 -12.68
C ALA A 128 14.53 -5.09 -11.60
N ILE A 129 13.96 -5.12 -10.41
CA ILE A 129 14.32 -4.25 -9.30
C ILE A 129 15.74 -4.49 -8.80
N GLU A 130 16.28 -5.69 -9.04
CA GLU A 130 17.65 -6.10 -8.73
C GLU A 130 18.69 -5.57 -9.73
N THR A 131 18.26 -4.99 -10.85
CA THR A 131 19.14 -4.51 -11.92
C THR A 131 19.31 -2.99 -11.93
N GLU A 132 20.37 -2.51 -12.58
CA GLU A 132 20.53 -1.07 -12.82
C GLU A 132 19.33 -0.51 -13.60
N GLY A 133 18.69 0.51 -13.05
CA GLY A 133 17.48 1.10 -13.63
C GLY A 133 16.18 0.39 -13.26
N GLY A 134 16.18 -0.49 -12.26
CA GLY A 134 14.98 -1.02 -11.61
C GLY A 134 14.01 0.11 -11.20
N LYS A 135 12.70 -0.11 -11.39
CA LYS A 135 11.67 0.91 -11.18
C LYS A 135 10.53 0.39 -10.31
N ILE A 136 9.93 1.32 -9.57
CA ILE A 136 8.66 1.13 -8.86
C ILE A 136 7.66 2.11 -9.45
N TYR A 137 6.48 1.60 -9.82
CA TYR A 137 5.37 2.40 -10.29
C TYR A 137 4.29 2.50 -9.21
N LYS A 138 3.64 3.66 -9.08
CA LYS A 138 2.68 3.95 -8.00
C LYS A 138 1.34 4.40 -8.56
N PHE A 139 0.26 3.79 -8.09
CA PHE A 139 -1.13 4.13 -8.42
C PHE A 139 -1.84 4.59 -7.15
N VAL A 140 -2.18 5.87 -7.05
CA VAL A 140 -2.72 6.48 -5.83
C VAL A 140 -4.25 6.48 -5.87
N SER A 141 -4.89 6.16 -4.74
CA SER A 141 -6.34 6.32 -4.62
C SER A 141 -6.75 7.77 -4.88
N PRO A 142 -7.80 8.00 -5.70
CA PRO A 142 -8.31 9.34 -5.96
C PRO A 142 -8.98 9.97 -4.73
N THR A 143 -9.35 9.15 -3.73
CA THR A 143 -10.09 9.61 -2.54
C THR A 143 -9.31 9.49 -1.23
N ASN A 144 -8.26 8.65 -1.18
CA ASN A 144 -7.42 8.46 0.00
C ASN A 144 -5.93 8.35 -0.36
N PRO A 145 -5.14 9.44 -0.31
CA PRO A 145 -3.73 9.38 -0.75
C PRO A 145 -2.83 8.45 0.07
N LYS A 146 -3.29 7.96 1.23
CA LYS A 146 -2.59 6.96 2.05
C LYS A 146 -2.77 5.54 1.54
N GLU A 147 -3.75 5.31 0.68
CA GLU A 147 -4.03 4.02 0.06
C GLU A 147 -3.64 4.03 -1.41
N TYR A 148 -2.81 3.07 -1.82
CA TYR A 148 -2.23 3.03 -3.15
C TYR A 148 -1.65 1.66 -3.48
N PHE A 149 -1.33 1.46 -4.76
CA PHE A 149 -0.62 0.27 -5.22
C PHE A 149 0.81 0.60 -5.64
N LEU A 150 1.75 -0.30 -5.35
CA LEU A 150 3.12 -0.26 -5.86
C LEU A 150 3.37 -1.49 -6.74
N VAL A 151 4.04 -1.27 -7.87
CA VAL A 151 4.32 -2.31 -8.87
C VAL A 151 5.81 -2.35 -9.15
N GLU A 152 6.42 -3.53 -9.00
CA GLU A 152 7.82 -3.79 -9.34
C GLU A 152 7.99 -5.12 -10.09
N ASN A 153 9.00 -5.21 -10.96
CA ASN A 153 9.43 -6.49 -11.53
C ASN A 153 10.48 -7.11 -10.59
N ARG A 154 10.18 -8.26 -10.00
CA ARG A 154 11.02 -8.95 -9.02
C ARG A 154 11.57 -10.24 -9.61
N GLN A 155 12.90 -10.39 -9.64
CA GLN A 155 13.56 -11.55 -10.24
C GLN A 155 14.47 -12.27 -9.24
N LYS A 156 14.68 -13.58 -9.46
CA LYS A 156 15.56 -14.42 -8.63
C LYS A 156 17.05 -14.17 -8.91
N ILE A 157 17.50 -12.94 -8.68
CA ILE A 157 18.86 -12.45 -8.91
C ILE A 157 19.57 -12.28 -7.56
N ASP A 158 20.83 -12.68 -7.48
CA ASP A 158 21.68 -12.54 -6.29
C ASP A 158 21.05 -13.06 -4.99
N PHE A 159 20.84 -12.19 -4.00
CA PHE A 159 20.25 -12.52 -2.71
C PHE A 159 18.79 -12.96 -2.83
N ASN A 160 18.07 -12.52 -3.86
CA ASN A 160 16.70 -12.96 -4.18
C ASN A 160 16.64 -14.36 -4.84
N SER A 161 17.75 -15.10 -4.96
CA SER A 161 17.77 -16.46 -5.53
C SER A 161 16.83 -17.45 -4.85
N SER A 162 16.43 -17.18 -3.60
CA SER A 162 15.54 -18.03 -2.80
C SER A 162 14.06 -17.62 -2.85
N LEU A 163 13.70 -16.58 -3.63
CA LEU A 163 12.30 -16.17 -3.76
C LEU A 163 11.40 -17.30 -4.30
N PRO A 164 10.11 -17.30 -3.93
CA PRO A 164 9.17 -18.34 -4.36
C PRO A 164 8.91 -18.35 -5.88
N GLY A 165 9.02 -17.20 -6.54
CA GLY A 165 8.79 -17.02 -7.97
C GLY A 165 9.49 -15.79 -8.53
N SER A 166 9.22 -15.49 -9.80
CA SER A 166 9.69 -14.28 -10.49
C SER A 166 8.57 -13.71 -11.34
N GLY A 167 8.51 -12.40 -11.45
CA GLY A 167 7.49 -11.71 -12.22
C GLY A 167 7.19 -10.32 -11.64
N LEU A 168 6.05 -9.79 -12.04
CA LEU A 168 5.53 -8.52 -11.56
C LEU A 168 4.85 -8.73 -10.21
N LEU A 169 5.37 -8.08 -9.16
CA LEU A 169 4.73 -8.02 -7.86
C LEU A 169 3.91 -6.74 -7.77
N ILE A 170 2.71 -6.88 -7.22
CA ILE A 170 1.79 -5.77 -6.98
C ILE A 170 1.48 -5.75 -5.49
N TYR A 171 1.81 -4.65 -4.83
CA TYR A 171 1.54 -4.42 -3.42
C TYR A 171 0.35 -3.47 -3.29
N HIS A 172 -0.57 -3.75 -2.37
CA HIS A 172 -1.63 -2.83 -1.94
C HIS A 172 -1.23 -2.29 -0.57
N ILE A 173 -1.09 -0.97 -0.48
CA ILE A 173 -0.63 -0.25 0.71
C ILE A 173 -1.78 0.58 1.25
N ASP A 174 -1.96 0.57 2.56
CA ASP A 174 -2.72 1.60 3.27
C ASP A 174 -1.96 2.10 4.51
N GLU A 175 -1.42 3.31 4.41
CA GLU A 175 -0.67 3.96 5.48
C GLU A 175 -1.54 4.50 6.64
N SER A 176 -2.86 4.25 6.62
CA SER A 176 -3.72 4.43 7.79
C SER A 176 -3.53 3.32 8.82
N MET A 177 -3.09 2.14 8.39
CA MET A 177 -2.69 1.03 9.26
C MET A 177 -1.27 1.25 9.81
N ASN A 178 -0.82 0.37 10.70
CA ASN A 178 0.53 0.45 11.27
C ASN A 178 1.24 -0.91 11.37
N SER A 179 0.62 -1.98 10.87
CA SER A 179 1.14 -3.36 10.96
C SER A 179 0.43 -4.28 9.97
N ASN A 180 0.99 -5.48 9.77
CA ASN A 180 0.39 -6.58 8.99
C ASN A 180 -0.27 -7.65 9.89
N ASN A 181 -0.86 -7.23 11.01
CA ASN A 181 -1.49 -8.14 11.98
C ASN A 181 -2.99 -8.34 11.73
N TYR A 182 -3.51 -7.84 10.62
CA TYR A 182 -4.93 -7.89 10.30
C TYR A 182 -5.09 -8.36 8.86
N ALA A 183 -4.89 -9.65 8.60
CA ALA A 183 -5.06 -10.19 7.26
C ALA A 183 -6.46 -9.85 6.72
N TRP A 184 -6.61 -9.54 5.44
CA TRP A 184 -7.91 -9.32 4.82
C TRP A 184 -8.05 -10.20 3.58
N TYR A 185 -9.19 -10.88 3.46
CA TYR A 185 -9.57 -11.68 2.30
C TYR A 185 -11.10 -11.78 2.24
N PRO A 186 -11.71 -12.08 1.08
CA PRO A 186 -13.17 -11.96 0.88
C PRO A 186 -14.06 -12.72 1.87
N ASP A 187 -13.58 -13.82 2.46
CA ASP A 187 -14.34 -14.64 3.41
C ASP A 187 -14.13 -14.21 4.89
N LYS A 188 -13.33 -13.17 5.15
CA LYS A 188 -13.00 -12.73 6.51
C LYS A 188 -13.99 -11.69 7.02
N THR A 189 -14.56 -11.93 8.19
CA THR A 189 -15.52 -11.04 8.84
C THR A 189 -14.81 -10.09 9.82
N ASN A 190 -14.25 -8.99 9.31
CA ASN A 190 -13.84 -7.83 10.12
C ASN A 190 -13.67 -6.63 9.18
N ASP A 191 -14.66 -5.74 9.10
CA ASP A 191 -14.76 -4.77 7.99
C ASP A 191 -13.81 -3.58 8.08
N ASP A 192 -13.19 -3.33 9.23
CA ASP A 192 -12.49 -2.06 9.49
C ASP A 192 -10.96 -2.20 9.53
N LYS A 193 -10.43 -3.43 9.40
CA LYS A 193 -8.99 -3.69 9.56
C LYS A 193 -8.43 -4.60 8.47
N HIS A 194 -7.20 -4.29 8.08
CA HIS A 194 -6.47 -4.93 7.00
C HIS A 194 -4.95 -4.76 7.20
N ASN A 195 -4.16 -5.40 6.33
CA ASN A 195 -2.71 -5.28 6.37
C ASN A 195 -2.28 -3.87 5.94
N PHE A 196 -1.21 -3.38 6.57
CA PHE A 196 -0.52 -2.17 6.13
C PHE A 196 0.01 -2.31 4.69
N ILE A 197 0.64 -3.45 4.37
CA ILE A 197 1.01 -3.83 3.01
C ILE A 197 0.55 -5.27 2.77
N ALA A 198 -0.27 -5.48 1.73
CA ALA A 198 -0.63 -6.80 1.23
C ALA A 198 0.05 -7.05 -0.12
N LEU A 199 0.45 -8.31 -0.37
CA LEU A 199 0.85 -8.72 -1.72
C LEU A 199 -0.39 -9.24 -2.44
N ILE A 200 -0.70 -8.65 -3.59
CA ILE A 200 -1.73 -9.15 -4.48
C ILE A 200 -1.19 -10.42 -5.15
N GLN A 201 -1.77 -11.57 -4.78
CA GLN A 201 -1.38 -12.88 -5.32
C GLN A 201 -2.13 -13.17 -6.62
N ALA A 202 -1.41 -13.31 -7.73
CA ALA A 202 -1.97 -13.46 -9.07
C ALA A 202 -2.86 -14.70 -9.24
N ASP A 203 -2.70 -15.71 -8.40
CA ASP A 203 -3.52 -16.92 -8.34
C ASP A 203 -4.84 -16.77 -7.57
N ASN A 204 -5.05 -15.63 -6.89
CA ASN A 204 -6.21 -15.33 -6.06
C ASN A 204 -6.45 -16.36 -4.93
N LEU A 205 -5.41 -17.05 -4.44
CA LEU A 205 -5.54 -18.06 -3.39
C LEU A 205 -5.48 -17.49 -1.97
N TRP A 206 -4.92 -16.29 -1.79
CA TRP A 206 -4.79 -15.62 -0.49
C TRP A 206 -4.01 -16.49 0.52
N ASN A 207 -3.00 -17.22 0.04
CA ASN A 207 -2.25 -18.19 0.84
C ASN A 207 -1.46 -17.51 1.97
N LEU A 208 -0.96 -16.30 1.72
CA LEU A 208 -0.29 -15.49 2.74
C LEU A 208 -1.25 -15.11 3.87
N GLU A 209 -2.42 -14.58 3.53
CA GLU A 209 -3.45 -14.12 4.47
C GLU A 209 -4.12 -15.29 5.20
N LYS A 210 -4.33 -16.43 4.52
CA LYS A 210 -4.96 -17.64 5.07
C LYS A 210 -3.97 -18.57 5.81
N TYR A 211 -2.75 -18.10 6.07
CA TYR A 211 -1.69 -18.87 6.75
C TYR A 211 -1.42 -20.25 6.13
N LYS A 212 -1.41 -20.33 4.79
CA LYS A 212 -1.23 -21.58 4.04
C LYS A 212 0.21 -21.82 3.62
N ASN A 213 0.89 -20.82 3.08
CA ASN A 213 2.30 -20.90 2.70
C ASN A 213 2.99 -19.53 2.80
N TYR A 214 4.32 -19.51 2.71
CA TYR A 214 5.13 -18.29 2.78
C TYR A 214 5.24 -17.55 1.43
N GLY A 215 4.31 -17.78 0.51
CA GLY A 215 4.36 -17.39 -0.89
C GLY A 215 4.84 -18.51 -1.82
N ASP A 216 4.41 -18.45 -3.08
CA ASP A 216 4.70 -19.43 -4.13
C ASP A 216 4.79 -18.80 -5.53
N ALA A 217 5.03 -19.62 -6.57
CA ALA A 217 5.22 -19.14 -7.93
C ALA A 217 3.92 -18.67 -8.61
N GLY A 218 2.76 -18.83 -7.96
CA GLY A 218 1.46 -18.29 -8.35
C GLY A 218 1.22 -16.86 -7.88
N ASP A 219 2.03 -16.34 -6.94
CA ASP A 219 1.85 -14.97 -6.43
C ASP A 219 2.21 -13.88 -7.47
N PRO A 220 3.35 -13.95 -8.20
CA PRO A 220 3.72 -12.91 -9.16
C PRO A 220 2.86 -12.98 -10.43
N PHE A 221 2.67 -11.84 -11.10
CA PHE A 221 2.06 -11.80 -12.43
C PHE A 221 3.14 -11.95 -13.53
N PRO A 222 2.94 -12.74 -14.59
CA PRO A 222 1.80 -13.62 -14.78
C PRO A 222 1.95 -14.97 -14.05
N GLY A 223 3.12 -15.24 -13.46
CA GLY A 223 3.36 -16.40 -12.60
C GLY A 223 3.08 -17.74 -13.31
N ILE A 224 2.85 -18.78 -12.51
CA ILE A 224 2.45 -20.10 -13.03
C ILE A 224 0.98 -20.15 -13.48
N THR A 225 0.17 -19.17 -13.08
CA THR A 225 -1.27 -19.09 -13.44
C THR A 225 -1.50 -18.40 -14.77
N ASN A 226 -0.46 -17.80 -15.35
CA ASN A 226 -0.52 -17.03 -16.59
C ASN A 226 -1.52 -15.86 -16.50
N ASN A 227 -1.74 -15.28 -15.32
CA ASN A 227 -2.66 -14.17 -15.11
C ASN A 227 -2.02 -12.86 -15.62
N ARG A 228 -2.55 -12.29 -16.70
CA ARG A 228 -1.92 -11.16 -17.40
C ARG A 228 -2.59 -9.81 -17.19
N ASP A 229 -3.67 -9.82 -16.42
CA ASP A 229 -4.53 -8.64 -16.24
C ASP A 229 -4.88 -8.48 -14.75
N PHE A 230 -4.85 -7.23 -14.30
CA PHE A 230 -5.22 -6.82 -12.94
C PHE A 230 -6.09 -5.57 -13.01
N GLY A 231 -7.32 -5.66 -12.52
CA GLY A 231 -8.32 -4.60 -12.58
C GLY A 231 -9.57 -4.92 -11.75
N ASN A 232 -10.59 -4.05 -11.79
CA ASN A 232 -11.76 -4.20 -10.92
C ASN A 232 -12.53 -5.52 -11.14
N ASN A 233 -12.52 -6.03 -12.38
CA ASN A 233 -13.27 -7.22 -12.78
C ASN A 233 -12.39 -8.48 -12.88
N THR A 234 -11.15 -8.44 -12.37
CA THR A 234 -10.25 -9.60 -12.35
C THR A 234 -10.32 -10.33 -11.01
N SER A 235 -9.65 -11.46 -10.92
CA SER A 235 -9.45 -12.21 -9.67
C SER A 235 -7.96 -12.53 -9.55
N PRO A 236 -7.21 -11.88 -8.65
CA PRO A 236 -7.66 -10.86 -7.69
C PRO A 236 -8.09 -9.55 -8.37
N ASN A 237 -8.91 -8.74 -7.69
CA ASN A 237 -9.30 -7.40 -8.14
C ASN A 237 -8.46 -6.31 -7.47
N ASN A 238 -8.58 -5.07 -7.95
CA ASN A 238 -7.87 -3.91 -7.41
C ASN A 238 -8.81 -2.89 -6.76
N LEU A 239 -9.88 -3.34 -6.12
CA LEU A 239 -10.72 -2.46 -5.29
C LEU A 239 -9.94 -2.02 -4.05
N PHE A 240 -10.21 -0.81 -3.58
CA PHE A 240 -9.75 -0.35 -2.27
C PHE A 240 -10.52 -1.04 -1.14
N TYR A 241 -10.03 -0.92 0.09
CA TYR A 241 -10.66 -1.57 1.25
C TYR A 241 -12.08 -1.05 1.55
N ASP A 242 -12.41 0.17 1.09
CA ASP A 242 -13.78 0.70 1.15
C ASP A 242 -14.70 0.19 0.02
N GLY A 243 -14.22 -0.76 -0.80
CA GLY A 243 -14.92 -1.36 -1.92
C GLY A 243 -14.97 -0.50 -3.17
N LYS A 244 -14.38 0.70 -3.17
CA LYS A 244 -14.38 1.58 -4.35
C LYS A 244 -13.35 1.13 -5.38
N SER A 245 -13.68 1.42 -6.64
CA SER A 245 -12.77 1.28 -7.78
C SER A 245 -11.48 2.06 -7.57
N SER A 246 -10.35 1.45 -7.91
CA SER A 246 -9.07 2.15 -7.98
C SER A 246 -8.85 2.93 -9.27
N ASN A 247 -9.74 2.79 -10.25
CA ASN A 247 -9.73 3.51 -11.53
C ASN A 247 -8.44 3.29 -12.35
N PHE A 248 -7.68 2.25 -12.07
CA PHE A 248 -6.60 1.81 -12.95
C PHE A 248 -6.76 0.34 -13.33
N GLU A 249 -6.07 -0.07 -14.38
CA GLU A 249 -5.89 -1.47 -14.75
C GLU A 249 -4.45 -1.66 -15.22
N ILE A 250 -3.92 -2.87 -15.02
CA ILE A 250 -2.66 -3.32 -15.59
C ILE A 250 -3.01 -4.47 -16.52
N LYS A 251 -2.67 -4.35 -17.80
CA LYS A 251 -3.02 -5.35 -18.82
C LYS A 251 -1.81 -5.79 -19.62
N ASN A 252 -1.98 -6.90 -20.35
CA ASN A 252 -0.99 -7.39 -21.30
C ASN A 252 0.39 -7.60 -20.66
N ILE A 253 0.42 -8.05 -19.40
CA ILE A 253 1.67 -8.33 -18.69
C ILE A 253 2.43 -9.42 -19.44
N THR A 254 3.68 -9.13 -19.85
CA THR A 254 4.51 -10.07 -20.61
C THR A 254 5.00 -11.25 -19.76
N ASN A 255 5.65 -12.23 -20.39
CA ASN A 255 6.36 -13.27 -19.65
C ASN A 255 7.39 -12.66 -18.69
N SER A 256 7.64 -13.34 -17.57
CA SER A 256 8.68 -12.93 -16.63
C SER A 256 10.05 -12.90 -17.31
N GLY A 257 10.81 -11.85 -17.03
CA GLY A 257 12.18 -11.67 -17.49
C GLY A 257 12.83 -10.47 -16.81
N THR A 258 14.12 -10.26 -17.10
CA THR A 258 14.88 -9.12 -16.55
C THR A 258 14.30 -7.76 -16.96
N THR A 259 13.51 -7.71 -18.03
CA THR A 259 12.61 -6.60 -18.33
C THR A 259 11.27 -7.17 -18.75
N MET A 260 10.21 -6.70 -18.09
CA MET A 260 8.83 -6.99 -18.44
C MET A 260 8.17 -5.75 -19.02
N THR A 261 7.10 -5.92 -19.77
CA THR A 261 6.22 -4.81 -20.16
C THR A 261 4.77 -5.11 -19.81
N CYS A 262 3.99 -4.05 -19.63
CA CYS A 262 2.54 -4.11 -19.53
C CYS A 262 1.95 -2.76 -19.93
N ASP A 263 0.64 -2.74 -20.13
CA ASP A 263 -0.12 -1.51 -20.34
C ASP A 263 -0.67 -1.04 -18.99
N PHE A 264 -0.51 0.24 -18.70
CA PHE A 264 -1.18 0.91 -17.59
C PHE A 264 -2.35 1.70 -18.14
N ILE A 265 -3.55 1.43 -17.65
CA ILE A 265 -4.76 2.10 -18.09
C ILE A 265 -5.32 2.89 -16.91
N ILE A 266 -5.55 4.18 -17.11
CA ILE A 266 -6.28 5.02 -16.16
C ILE A 266 -7.69 5.21 -16.67
N ASN A 267 -8.64 4.59 -15.97
CA ASN A 267 -10.07 4.73 -16.22
C ASN A 267 -10.52 6.03 -15.58
N ASN A 268 -10.41 7.13 -16.35
CA ASN A 268 -11.00 8.38 -15.92
C ASN A 268 -12.49 8.14 -15.69
N LEU A 269 -12.95 8.37 -14.45
CA LEU A 269 -14.33 8.76 -14.25
C LEU A 269 -14.47 10.06 -15.03
N THR A 270 -14.92 9.99 -16.29
CA THR A 270 -15.78 11.04 -16.77
C THR A 270 -16.84 11.14 -15.68
N ALA A 271 -16.86 12.27 -14.96
CA ALA A 271 -18.09 12.68 -14.32
C ALA A 271 -19.16 12.40 -15.36
N ILE A 272 -20.06 11.48 -15.07
CA ILE A 272 -21.24 11.31 -15.89
C ILE A 272 -21.88 12.69 -15.80
N SER A 273 -21.68 13.52 -16.82
CA SER A 273 -22.64 14.54 -17.15
C SER A 273 -23.88 13.71 -17.44
N ASP A 274 -24.72 13.55 -16.42
CA ASP A 274 -26.05 13.00 -16.58
C ASP A 274 -26.78 13.94 -17.52
N ASP A 275 -26.60 13.73 -18.82
CA ASP A 275 -27.36 14.38 -19.90
C ASP A 275 -28.85 14.01 -19.83
N LYS A 276 -29.23 13.14 -18.87
CA LYS A 276 -30.62 12.89 -18.49
C LYS A 276 -31.20 13.89 -17.49
N TYR A 277 -30.38 14.64 -16.75
CA TYR A 277 -30.83 15.65 -15.80
C TYR A 277 -30.34 17.07 -16.11
N SER A 278 -29.51 17.26 -17.14
CA SER A 278 -29.08 18.61 -17.56
C SER A 278 -30.28 19.51 -17.90
N GLY A 279 -31.34 18.97 -18.50
CA GLY A 279 -32.56 19.73 -18.80
C GLY A 279 -33.41 20.12 -17.59
N GLU A 280 -33.42 19.31 -16.52
CA GLU A 280 -34.19 19.61 -15.30
C GLU A 280 -33.38 20.50 -14.34
N ASN A 281 -32.07 20.26 -14.21
CA ASN A 281 -31.18 21.10 -13.38
C ASN A 281 -31.05 22.52 -13.95
N THR A 282 -31.04 22.70 -15.27
CA THR A 282 -31.02 24.05 -15.87
C THR A 282 -32.32 24.80 -15.60
N LYS A 283 -33.49 24.14 -15.72
CA LYS A 283 -34.78 24.75 -15.36
C LYS A 283 -34.90 25.09 -13.87
N ILE A 284 -34.35 24.25 -13.00
CA ILE A 284 -34.32 24.54 -11.55
C ILE A 284 -33.42 25.74 -11.26
N LEU A 285 -32.26 25.83 -11.92
CA LEU A 285 -31.34 26.97 -11.76
C LEU A 285 -31.92 28.27 -12.34
N ASP A 286 -32.59 28.22 -13.49
CA ASP A 286 -33.26 29.38 -14.09
C ASP A 286 -34.41 29.87 -13.19
N ASN A 287 -35.22 28.95 -12.65
CA ASN A 287 -36.28 29.29 -11.70
C ASN A 287 -35.73 29.87 -10.38
N ILE A 288 -34.59 29.37 -9.90
CA ILE A 288 -33.93 29.93 -8.70
C ILE A 288 -33.36 31.33 -8.99
N GLN A 289 -32.80 31.56 -10.18
CA GLN A 289 -32.32 32.89 -10.57
C GLN A 289 -33.46 33.89 -10.77
N GLU A 290 -34.58 33.47 -11.36
CA GLU A 290 -35.77 34.30 -11.50
C GLU A 290 -36.37 34.64 -10.11
N VAL A 291 -36.49 33.66 -9.21
CA VAL A 291 -36.95 33.90 -7.84
C VAL A 291 -36.00 34.83 -7.08
N ASN A 292 -34.69 34.65 -7.19
CA ASN A 292 -33.72 35.53 -6.54
C ASN A 292 -33.73 36.95 -7.11
N SER A 293 -33.95 37.11 -8.41
CA SER A 293 -34.08 38.43 -9.05
C SER A 293 -35.34 39.14 -8.57
N ASN A 294 -36.47 38.41 -8.50
CA ASN A 294 -37.73 38.93 -7.97
C ASN A 294 -37.62 39.29 -6.48
N ILE A 295 -36.89 38.51 -5.68
CA ILE A 295 -36.61 38.85 -4.26
C ILE A 295 -35.78 40.13 -4.15
N GLN A 296 -34.74 40.30 -4.97
CA GLN A 296 -33.93 41.52 -4.95
C GLN A 296 -34.73 42.75 -5.40
N GLU A 297 -35.61 42.62 -6.39
CA GLU A 297 -36.48 43.71 -6.85
C GLU A 297 -37.48 44.13 -5.76
N ILE A 298 -38.05 43.16 -5.02
CA ILE A 298 -38.90 43.42 -3.86
C ILE A 298 -38.10 44.14 -2.76
N ASP A 299 -36.88 43.70 -2.45
CA ASP A 299 -36.04 44.35 -1.44
C ASP A 299 -35.69 45.80 -1.82
N THR A 300 -35.40 46.07 -3.10
CA THR A 300 -35.13 47.44 -3.58
C THR A 300 -36.37 48.33 -3.52
N ASN A 301 -37.54 47.83 -3.93
CA ASN A 301 -38.78 48.59 -3.86
C ASN A 301 -39.18 48.87 -2.40
N THR A 302 -38.97 47.91 -1.49
CA THR A 302 -39.23 48.07 -0.06
C THR A 302 -38.26 49.08 0.59
N GLN A 303 -37.00 49.14 0.14
CA GLN A 303 -36.06 50.17 0.58
C GLN A 303 -36.41 51.56 0.05
N GLU A 304 -36.89 51.67 -1.19
CA GLU A 304 -37.29 52.94 -1.80
C GLU A 304 -38.58 53.48 -1.16
N ASP A 305 -39.57 52.62 -0.90
CA ASP A 305 -40.80 52.97 -0.17
C ASP A 305 -40.49 53.41 1.28
N ASN A 306 -39.59 52.71 1.98
CA ASN A 306 -39.15 53.11 3.32
C ASN A 306 -38.38 54.45 3.30
N LYS A 307 -37.63 54.75 2.24
CA LYS A 307 -36.92 56.03 2.09
C LYS A 307 -37.91 57.18 1.85
N ASN A 308 -38.95 56.94 1.05
CA ASN A 308 -40.03 57.91 0.80
C ASN A 308 -40.88 58.15 2.07
N ILE A 309 -41.11 57.15 2.91
CA ILE A 309 -41.81 57.32 4.20
C ILE A 309 -40.96 58.15 5.19
N ILE A 310 -39.62 57.99 5.18
CA ILE A 310 -38.72 58.77 6.04
C ILE A 310 -38.64 60.24 5.58
N ASP A 311 -38.66 60.53 4.27
CA ASP A 311 -38.66 61.91 3.76
C ASP A 311 -40.00 62.66 4.00
N ILE A 312 -41.14 61.96 4.03
CA ILE A 312 -42.43 62.57 4.41
C ILE A 312 -42.46 62.92 5.91
N SER A 313 -41.77 62.16 6.77
CA SER A 313 -41.68 62.45 8.22
C SER A 313 -40.77 63.63 8.59
N ARG A 314 -40.05 64.23 7.63
CA ARG A 314 -39.17 65.39 7.81
C ARG A 314 -39.72 66.72 7.27
N LEU A 315 -40.97 66.75 6.82
CA LEU A 315 -41.65 67.96 6.34
C LEU A 315 -42.78 68.44 7.28
N SER A 316 -42.79 68.01 8.54
CA SER A 316 -43.76 68.44 9.56
C SER A 316 -43.14 68.88 10.88
N GLU A 317 -42.08 69.68 10.84
CA GLU A 317 -41.68 70.63 11.90
C GLU A 317 -41.22 71.96 11.30
#